data_AF-A0AA97D5A5-F1
#
_entry.id   AF-A0AA97D5A5-F1
#
_cell.length_a   1.000
_cell.length_b   1.000
_cell.length_c   1.000
_cell.angle_alpha   90.00
_cell.angle_beta   90.00
_cell.angle_gamma   90.00
#
_symmetry.space_group_name_H-M   'P 1'
#
loop_
_entity.id
_entity.type
_entity.pdbx_description
1 polymer ?
#
loop_
_entity_poly.entity_id
_entity_poly.type
_entity_poly.pdbx_seq_one_letter_code
_entity_poly.pdbx_strand_id
1 'polypeptide(L)'
;MSKAELPVAWIENEPPIQPGLYFVAVRYETGFGSYDYMDWDGEKWEKDKSIKVVGWVALCDFLKLIDAGWPLSDDQDSALKDSLKKYKANDDKGFVEFK
;
A
#
# COMPACT_ATOMS: atom_id res chain seq x y z
N MET A 1 -17.66 -6.36 -16.91
CA MET A 1 -16.61 -6.23 -15.88
C MET A 1 -15.68 -7.42 -16.01
N SER A 2 -14.39 -7.21 -16.28
CA SER A 2 -13.39 -8.27 -16.16
C SER A 2 -13.08 -8.47 -14.67
N LYS A 3 -12.95 -9.73 -14.25
CA LYS A 3 -12.41 -10.09 -12.93
C LYS A 3 -11.00 -10.61 -13.16
N ALA A 4 -10.04 -10.07 -12.43
CA ALA A 4 -8.71 -10.64 -12.32
C ALA A 4 -8.63 -11.41 -10.99
N GLU A 5 -8.13 -12.63 -11.04
CA GLU A 5 -7.79 -13.37 -9.82
C GLU A 5 -6.41 -12.90 -9.34
N LEU A 6 -6.37 -12.36 -8.12
CA LEU A 6 -5.12 -12.00 -7.46
C LEU A 6 -4.78 -13.09 -6.44
N PRO A 7 -3.58 -13.69 -6.49
CA PRO A 7 -3.17 -14.76 -5.58
C PRO A 7 -2.75 -14.19 -4.22
N VAL A 8 -3.69 -13.58 -3.51
CA VAL A 8 -3.43 -12.96 -2.20
C VAL A 8 -3.24 -14.07 -1.16
N ALA A 9 -2.06 -14.09 -0.54
CA ALA A 9 -1.74 -14.99 0.58
C ALA A 9 -2.29 -14.41 1.89
N TRP A 10 -3.57 -14.64 2.15
CA TRP A 10 -4.24 -14.15 3.35
C TRP A 10 -3.66 -14.77 4.62
N ILE A 11 -3.43 -13.92 5.61
CA ILE A 11 -3.14 -14.34 6.98
C ILE A 11 -4.44 -14.20 7.77
N GLU A 12 -4.88 -15.31 8.37
CA GLU A 12 -6.12 -15.40 9.12
C GLU A 12 -5.83 -15.80 10.58
N ASN A 13 -6.67 -15.37 11.50
CA ASN A 13 -6.62 -15.73 12.93
C ASN A 13 -5.34 -15.33 13.69
N GLU A 14 -4.46 -14.55 13.06
CA GLU A 14 -3.25 -14.00 13.68
C GLU A 14 -3.25 -12.47 13.54
N PRO A 15 -2.76 -11.70 14.52
CA PRO A 15 -2.56 -10.26 14.36
C PRO A 15 -1.27 -9.95 13.58
N PRO A 16 -1.18 -8.79 12.92
CA PRO A 16 0.09 -8.35 12.34
C PRO A 16 1.18 -8.14 13.39
N ILE A 17 2.42 -8.47 13.01
CA ILE A 17 3.58 -8.39 13.91
C ILE A 17 4.05 -6.93 14.08
N GLN A 18 3.90 -6.10 13.05
CA GLN A 18 4.42 -4.74 13.02
C GLN A 18 3.29 -3.73 12.83
N PRO A 19 3.36 -2.54 13.44
CA PRO A 19 2.46 -1.44 13.11
C PRO A 19 2.58 -1.06 11.63
N GLY A 20 1.46 -0.65 11.02
CA GLY A 20 1.44 -0.19 9.62
C GLY A 20 0.10 -0.38 8.92
N LEU A 21 0.11 -0.15 7.61
CA LEU A 21 -1.06 -0.21 6.76
C LEU A 21 -1.20 -1.58 6.06
N TYR A 22 -2.37 -2.18 6.19
CA TYR A 22 -2.66 -3.53 5.70
C TYR A 22 -3.85 -3.53 4.75
N PHE A 23 -3.81 -4.42 3.75
CA PHE A 23 -5.00 -4.76 2.99
C PHE A 23 -5.76 -5.85 3.74
N VAL A 24 -7.04 -5.61 4.02
CA VAL A 24 -7.85 -6.42 4.92
C VAL A 24 -9.11 -6.94 4.24
N ALA A 25 -9.48 -8.17 4.56
CA ALA A 25 -10.82 -8.68 4.36
C ALA A 25 -11.61 -8.42 5.66
N VAL A 26 -12.75 -7.74 5.53
CA VAL A 26 -13.60 -7.39 6.67
C VAL A 26 -15.00 -7.97 6.54
N ARG A 27 -15.62 -8.20 7.69
CA ARG A 27 -17.01 -8.63 7.82
C ARG A 27 -17.74 -7.69 8.77
N TYR A 28 -18.87 -7.16 8.32
CA TYR A 28 -19.77 -6.34 9.12
C TYR A 28 -20.75 -7.23 9.90
N GLU A 29 -21.29 -6.71 11.00
CA GLU A 29 -22.33 -7.39 11.78
C GLU A 29 -23.59 -7.72 10.97
N THR A 30 -23.86 -6.95 9.91
CA THR A 30 -24.95 -7.22 8.95
C THR A 30 -24.74 -8.47 8.10
N GLY A 31 -23.56 -9.10 8.18
CA GLY A 31 -23.17 -10.27 7.39
C GLY A 31 -22.51 -9.94 6.07
N PHE A 32 -22.44 -8.66 5.67
CA PHE A 32 -21.74 -8.22 4.47
C PHE A 32 -20.22 -8.35 4.65
N GLY A 33 -19.51 -8.70 3.57
CA GLY A 33 -18.06 -8.75 3.53
C GLY A 33 -17.52 -7.80 2.46
N SER A 34 -16.41 -7.13 2.75
CA SER A 34 -15.70 -6.30 1.79
C SER A 34 -14.20 -6.41 1.99
N TYR A 35 -13.45 -5.87 1.02
CA TYR A 35 -12.03 -5.63 1.18
C TYR A 35 -11.83 -4.14 1.46
N ASP A 36 -10.85 -3.82 2.28
CA ASP A 36 -10.49 -2.45 2.63
C ASP A 36 -9.00 -2.35 2.95
N TYR A 37 -8.51 -1.16 3.28
CA TYR A 37 -7.22 -0.96 3.92
C TYR A 37 -7.42 -0.46 5.35
N MET A 38 -6.53 -0.85 6.26
CA MET A 38 -6.68 -0.54 7.68
C MET A 38 -5.33 -0.45 8.37
N ASP A 39 -5.20 0.56 9.23
CA ASP A 39 -4.01 0.74 10.06
C ASP A 39 -4.05 -0.20 11.27
N TRP A 40 -2.89 -0.80 11.55
CA TRP A 40 -2.59 -1.56 12.75
C TRP A 40 -1.61 -0.74 13.59
N ASP A 41 -1.97 -0.42 14.83
CA ASP A 41 -1.14 0.38 15.72
C ASP A 41 -0.05 -0.43 16.47
N GLY A 42 -0.05 -1.76 16.28
CA GLY A 42 0.81 -2.71 17.00
C GLY A 42 0.04 -3.62 17.95
N GLU A 43 -1.16 -3.22 18.37
CA GLU A 43 -2.00 -3.96 19.31
C GLU A 43 -3.44 -4.17 18.82
N LYS A 44 -3.97 -3.22 18.03
CA LYS A 44 -5.33 -3.25 17.52
C LYS A 44 -5.45 -2.59 16.14
N TRP A 45 -6.51 -2.98 15.46
CA TRP A 45 -6.95 -2.36 14.22
C TRP A 45 -7.62 -1.02 14.53
N GLU A 46 -7.27 0.02 13.77
CA GLU A 46 -7.95 1.31 13.82
C GLU A 46 -9.25 1.23 13.00
N LYS A 47 -10.34 0.86 13.66
CA LYS A 47 -11.65 0.61 13.03
C LYS A 47 -12.82 0.81 13.98
N ASP A 48 -14.02 0.90 13.40
CA ASP A 48 -15.26 0.80 14.15
C ASP A 48 -15.44 -0.60 14.80
N LYS A 49 -16.19 -0.66 15.90
CA LYS A 49 -16.47 -1.90 16.63
C LYS A 49 -17.30 -2.89 15.81
N SER A 50 -18.18 -2.40 14.95
CA SER A 50 -19.06 -3.20 14.08
C SER A 50 -18.34 -3.92 12.94
N ILE A 51 -17.04 -3.66 12.76
CA ILE A 51 -16.21 -4.24 11.70
C ILE A 51 -15.34 -5.33 12.31
N LYS A 52 -15.32 -6.52 11.72
CA LYS A 52 -14.40 -7.60 12.08
C LYS A 52 -13.42 -7.86 10.94
N VAL A 53 -12.13 -7.73 11.20
CA VAL A 53 -11.08 -8.18 10.27
C VAL A 53 -11.03 -9.71 10.31
N VAL A 54 -11.20 -10.34 9.16
CA VAL A 54 -11.20 -11.81 9.02
C VAL A 54 -9.94 -12.34 8.33
N GLY A 55 -9.23 -11.49 7.60
CA GLY A 55 -7.92 -11.80 7.04
C GLY A 55 -7.19 -10.52 6.66
N TRP A 56 -5.86 -10.58 6.60
CA TRP A 56 -5.03 -9.44 6.23
C TRP A 56 -3.79 -9.87 5.43
N VAL A 57 -3.19 -8.90 4.74
CA VAL A 57 -1.86 -8.98 4.14
C VAL A 57 -1.22 -7.59 4.19
N ALA A 58 0.11 -7.51 4.30
CA ALA A 58 0.79 -6.22 4.22
C ALA A 58 0.44 -5.52 2.90
N LEU A 59 0.09 -4.23 2.95
CA LEU A 59 -0.34 -3.51 1.74
C LEU A 59 0.75 -3.54 0.67
N CYS A 60 2.03 -3.41 1.07
CA CYS A 60 3.16 -3.52 0.16
C CYS A 60 3.21 -4.87 -0.57
N ASP A 61 2.86 -5.97 0.08
CA ASP A 61 2.85 -7.29 -0.54
C ASP A 61 1.66 -7.47 -1.49
N PHE A 62 0.51 -6.90 -1.13
CA PHE A 62 -0.64 -6.84 -2.05
C PHE A 62 -0.32 -6.02 -3.30
N LEU A 63 0.31 -4.85 -3.16
CA LEU A 63 0.67 -3.98 -4.28
C LEU A 63 1.67 -4.64 -5.25
N LYS A 64 2.54 -5.55 -4.78
CA LYS A 64 3.42 -6.34 -5.66
C LYS A 64 2.66 -7.25 -6.62
N LEU A 65 1.38 -7.56 -6.34
CA LEU A 65 0.53 -8.38 -7.20
C LEU A 65 -0.15 -7.57 -8.31
N ILE A 66 -0.12 -6.23 -8.21
CA ILE A 66 -0.79 -5.35 -9.15
C ILE A 66 0.25 -4.70 -10.05
N ASP A 67 0.23 -5.06 -11.32
CA ASP A 67 0.93 -4.33 -12.38
C ASP A 67 -0.03 -3.32 -13.02
N ALA A 68 -0.29 -2.21 -12.32
CA ALA A 68 -1.17 -1.15 -12.80
C ALA A 68 -0.45 -0.15 -13.73
N GLY A 69 0.87 -0.29 -13.88
CA GLY A 69 1.72 0.76 -14.44
C GLY A 69 1.67 2.06 -13.64
N TRP A 70 2.42 3.05 -14.12
CA TRP A 70 2.34 4.42 -13.60
C TRP A 70 1.42 5.27 -14.50
N PRO A 71 0.65 6.24 -13.96
CA PRO A 71 -0.20 7.08 -14.78
C PRO A 71 0.60 7.88 -15.85
N LEU A 72 0.20 7.75 -17.12
CA LEU A 72 0.84 8.42 -18.26
C LEU A 72 0.88 9.96 -18.16
N SER A 73 -0.02 10.56 -17.38
CA SER A 73 -0.04 12.01 -17.15
C SER A 73 1.21 12.52 -16.44
N ASP A 74 1.93 11.64 -15.74
CA ASP A 74 3.16 11.99 -15.02
C ASP A 74 4.36 12.18 -15.96
N ASP A 75 4.36 11.55 -17.14
CA ASP A 75 5.42 11.72 -18.16
C ASP A 75 5.50 13.14 -18.74
N GLN A 76 4.47 13.96 -18.48
CA GLN A 76 4.36 15.34 -18.94
C GLN A 76 4.76 16.36 -17.89
N ASP A 77 5.23 15.96 -16.72
CA ASP A 77 5.70 16.91 -15.72
C ASP A 77 7.06 17.51 -16.12
N SER A 78 6.99 18.69 -16.75
CA SER A 78 8.17 19.47 -17.15
C SER A 78 9.04 19.86 -15.95
N ALA A 79 8.46 20.01 -14.77
CA ALA A 79 9.21 20.32 -13.54
C ALA A 79 10.07 19.12 -13.10
N LEU A 80 9.59 17.90 -13.33
CA LEU A 80 10.35 16.66 -13.09
C LEU A 80 11.54 16.54 -14.06
N LYS A 81 11.35 16.91 -15.33
CA LYS A 81 12.44 16.91 -16.34
C LYS A 81 13.52 17.97 -16.05
N ASP A 82 13.12 19.15 -15.60
CA ASP A 82 14.05 20.24 -15.28
C ASP A 82 14.81 19.98 -13.97
N SER A 83 14.15 19.38 -12.97
CA SER A 83 14.81 18.91 -11.75
C SER A 83 15.80 17.77 -12.04
N LEU A 84 15.46 16.80 -12.89
CA LEU A 84 16.38 15.72 -13.29
C LEU A 84 17.64 16.25 -13.99
N LYS A 85 17.49 17.26 -14.86
CA LYS A 85 18.64 17.92 -15.52
C LYS A 85 19.54 18.62 -14.51
N LYS A 86 18.96 19.30 -13.52
CA LYS A 86 19.71 19.97 -12.44
C LYS A 86 20.49 18.97 -11.58
N TYR A 87 19.90 17.81 -11.27
CA TYR A 87 20.59 16.74 -10.54
C TYR A 87 21.70 16.09 -11.35
N LYS A 88 21.48 15.78 -12.64
CA LYS A 88 22.52 15.22 -13.52
C LYS A 88 23.68 16.18 -13.81
N ALA A 89 23.46 17.49 -13.70
CA ALA A 89 24.52 18.49 -13.83
C ALA A 89 25.43 18.57 -12.59
N ASN A 90 24.97 18.08 -11.44
CA ASN A 90 25.69 18.06 -10.16
C ASN A 90 26.08 16.62 -9.76
N ASP A 91 26.61 15.84 -10.70
CA ASP A 91 27.03 14.45 -10.47
C ASP A 91 28.31 14.36 -9.62
N ASP A 92 28.20 14.78 -8.36
CA ASP A 92 29.08 14.39 -7.26
C ASP A 92 28.50 13.13 -6.62
N LYS A 93 28.49 12.03 -7.37
CA LYS A 93 28.42 10.64 -6.88
C LYS A 93 27.52 10.38 -5.66
N GLY A 94 26.28 10.88 -5.69
CA GLY A 94 25.14 10.29 -4.98
C GLY A 94 25.19 10.19 -3.45
N PHE A 95 25.96 11.02 -2.73
CA PHE A 95 25.84 11.12 -1.27
C PHE A 95 25.58 12.57 -0.83
N VAL A 96 24.56 12.75 0.01
CA VAL A 96 24.29 14.02 0.70
C VAL A 96 24.74 13.85 2.15
N GLU A 97 25.85 14.49 2.53
CA GLU A 97 26.23 14.62 3.93
C GLU A 97 25.40 15.71 4.60
N PHE A 98 24.80 15.38 5.75
CA PHE A 98 24.14 16.36 6.60
C PHE A 98 25.13 16.88 7.66
N LYS A 99 25.12 18.20 7.90
CA LYS A 99 25.79 18.85 9.03
C LYS A 99 24.82 19.02 10.20
#